data_AF-A0A941ZMV9-F1
#
_entry.id   AF-A0A941ZMV9-F1
#
_cell.length_a   1.000
_cell.length_b   1.000
_cell.length_c   1.000
_cell.angle_alpha   90.00
_cell.angle_beta   90.00
_cell.angle_gamma   90.00
#
_symmetry.space_group_name_H-M   'P 1'
#
loop_
_entity.id
_entity.type
_entity.pdbx_description
1 polymer ?
#
loop_
_entity_poly.entity_id
_entity_poly.type
_entity_poly.pdbx_seq_one_letter_code
_entity_poly.pdbx_strand_id
1 'polypeptide(L)'
;KLAAARLDQGGVRVQLLDTPGFPDFAGQAMAALDAVETIVTVINSQNGIEISASRAMLWAQTRKLCRVIVINRIDAERLNLPQLLEDIQSAFGRECLPVNLPADEGRQVVDCFFNLSGAATDFGSVEEAHRAIVEQIVEVDETLTERYLNGEEIAPELLHDAFESALREGHLVPILFTSARTGVGVQALLDFIVRLAPNSLEGNPPLFEKWVGGENSPEPFRVSHSPDAHVIAHVFKVEVDAYMGKIATVRILQGTVTPDSMLFMGESRKPFRVAHLYSVQGKLLTPIDSAGPGEICAITKVEDIIFDAVLHDAPEDASIHFQPLPIPHAVYGLAVRVKRRGEEQKLAEILHRLSLEDPGLHVENDPTTHEIVIRGQGELHLGRILERMSALYKLEVDSHPPTIPYRETITHGAEGHHRHKKQSGGAGQFGEVFLRVQPLARGEGFRFKDEVKGGAIPGVFIPAVEKGVREVLGSGAIAGFPVQDIEVTVFDGKTHPVDGKEIAFVTAGRKAFLAAVKDARPVVLEPLVDLEITVPDYAYGDVSGEISSRRGQVTNTGNARAGMIAINARAPLSELSDFQNRLKSITGGQGSYTLTLSEYEPAPPTVQHQLMAAFKPQEDE
;
A
#
# COMPACT_ATOMS: atom_id res chain seq x y z
N LYS A 1 11.06 -10.14 -1.81
CA LYS A 1 11.02 -9.39 -3.07
C LYS A 1 10.51 -10.33 -4.15
N LEU A 2 9.73 -9.80 -5.08
CA LEU A 2 9.35 -10.50 -6.30
C LEU A 2 10.58 -10.87 -7.14
N ALA A 3 10.66 -12.12 -7.60
CA ALA A 3 11.73 -12.62 -8.46
C ALA A 3 11.17 -13.36 -9.67
N ALA A 4 11.79 -13.16 -10.84
CA ALA A 4 11.44 -13.87 -12.06
C ALA A 4 12.44 -14.98 -12.35
N ALA A 5 11.97 -16.15 -12.75
CA ALA A 5 12.77 -17.27 -13.20
C ALA A 5 12.15 -17.88 -14.46
N ARG A 6 12.98 -18.60 -15.21
CA ARG A 6 12.62 -19.27 -16.45
C ARG A 6 13.19 -20.68 -16.46
N LEU A 7 12.44 -21.60 -17.06
CA LEU A 7 12.87 -22.94 -17.43
C LEU A 7 12.26 -23.34 -18.78
N ASP A 8 12.95 -24.19 -19.53
CA ASP A 8 12.47 -24.74 -20.80
C ASP A 8 12.23 -26.25 -20.60
N GLN A 9 11.01 -26.73 -20.82
CA GLN A 9 10.61 -28.12 -20.61
C GLN A 9 9.67 -28.57 -21.74
N GLY A 10 9.96 -29.70 -22.38
CA GLY A 10 9.07 -30.27 -23.41
C GLY A 10 8.85 -29.36 -24.63
N GLY A 11 9.77 -28.44 -24.93
CA GLY A 11 9.60 -27.43 -25.98
C GLY A 11 8.80 -26.20 -25.56
N VAL A 12 8.30 -26.17 -24.32
CA VAL A 12 7.56 -25.03 -23.72
C VAL A 12 8.49 -24.24 -22.80
N ARG A 13 8.39 -22.92 -22.88
CA ARG A 13 9.09 -21.98 -22.00
C ARG A 13 8.17 -21.58 -20.85
N VAL A 14 8.53 -21.97 -19.63
CA VAL A 14 7.78 -21.61 -18.42
C VAL A 14 8.49 -20.44 -17.73
N GLN A 15 7.73 -19.40 -17.40
CA GLN A 15 8.20 -18.22 -16.67
C GLN A 15 7.49 -18.16 -15.32
N LEU A 16 8.27 -18.17 -14.25
CA LEU A 16 7.80 -18.25 -12.88
C LEU A 16 8.08 -16.93 -12.17
N LEU A 17 7.07 -16.40 -11.49
CA LEU A 17 7.20 -15.25 -10.60
C LEU A 17 7.06 -15.70 -9.14
N ASP A 18 8.16 -15.68 -8.42
CA ASP A 18 8.19 -15.97 -6.97
C ASP A 18 7.79 -14.72 -6.19
N THR A 19 6.75 -14.83 -5.37
CA THR A 19 6.16 -13.71 -4.62
C THR A 19 6.42 -13.85 -3.12
N PRO A 20 6.62 -12.73 -2.38
CA PRO A 20 6.75 -12.79 -0.93
C PRO A 20 5.42 -13.18 -0.26
N GLY A 21 5.42 -14.18 0.62
CA GLY A 21 4.20 -14.68 1.28
C GLY A 21 3.80 -13.96 2.59
N PHE A 22 4.61 -13.05 3.11
CA PHE A 22 4.27 -12.32 4.34
C PHE A 22 3.30 -11.17 4.04
N PRO A 23 2.26 -10.94 4.88
CA PRO A 23 1.27 -9.87 4.67
C PRO A 23 1.87 -8.47 4.50
N ASP A 24 2.98 -8.20 5.21
CA ASP A 24 3.70 -6.91 5.15
C ASP A 24 4.30 -6.61 3.76
N PHE A 25 4.40 -7.61 2.87
CA PHE A 25 4.87 -7.44 1.50
C PHE A 25 3.77 -7.70 0.46
N ALA A 26 2.50 -7.59 0.84
CA ALA A 26 1.36 -7.80 -0.06
C ALA A 26 1.43 -6.94 -1.33
N GLY A 27 1.82 -5.67 -1.24
CA GLY A 27 1.99 -4.81 -2.43
C GLY A 27 2.99 -5.37 -3.44
N GLN A 28 4.13 -5.90 -2.97
CA GLN A 28 5.12 -6.55 -3.84
C GLN A 28 4.63 -7.88 -4.42
N ALA A 29 3.79 -8.62 -3.70
CA ALA A 29 3.18 -9.85 -4.22
C ALA A 29 2.12 -9.55 -5.28
N MET A 30 1.28 -8.54 -5.04
CA MET A 30 0.21 -8.12 -5.95
C MET A 30 0.74 -7.57 -7.28
N ALA A 31 1.91 -6.94 -7.27
CA ALA A 31 2.62 -6.51 -8.47
C ALA A 31 2.82 -7.63 -9.52
N ALA A 32 2.87 -8.90 -9.09
CA ALA A 32 3.05 -10.03 -10.00
C ALA A 32 1.76 -10.47 -10.72
N LEU A 33 0.58 -10.13 -10.19
CA LEU A 33 -0.70 -10.65 -10.65
C LEU A 33 -0.95 -10.32 -12.13
N ASP A 34 -0.60 -9.10 -12.53
CA ASP A 34 -0.86 -8.60 -13.88
C ASP A 34 0.16 -9.10 -14.91
N ALA A 35 1.21 -9.76 -14.44
CA ALA A 35 2.29 -10.29 -15.26
C ALA A 35 2.15 -11.80 -15.56
N VAL A 36 1.08 -12.47 -15.11
CA VAL A 36 0.89 -13.92 -15.26
C VAL A 36 -0.54 -14.29 -15.64
N GLU A 37 -0.71 -15.49 -16.19
CA GLU A 37 -2.03 -16.09 -16.47
C GLU A 37 -2.55 -16.90 -15.27
N THR A 38 -1.64 -17.52 -14.53
CA THR A 38 -1.94 -18.54 -13.53
C THR A 38 -1.25 -18.24 -12.21
N ILE A 39 -2.00 -18.32 -11.12
CA ILE A 39 -1.48 -18.23 -9.75
C ILE A 39 -1.48 -19.61 -9.11
N VAL A 40 -0.31 -20.03 -8.66
CA VAL A 40 -0.11 -21.26 -7.88
C VAL A 40 -0.06 -20.90 -6.39
N THR A 41 -1.14 -21.21 -5.67
CA THR A 41 -1.20 -21.01 -4.22
C THR A 41 -0.70 -22.25 -3.50
N VAL A 42 0.45 -22.13 -2.83
CA VAL A 42 1.05 -23.24 -2.09
C VAL A 42 0.54 -23.26 -0.65
N ILE A 43 -0.08 -24.37 -0.26
CA ILE A 43 -0.60 -24.65 1.07
C ILE A 43 0.31 -25.66 1.75
N ASN A 44 0.71 -25.38 2.99
CA ASN A 44 1.45 -26.34 3.81
C ASN A 44 0.46 -27.36 4.39
N SER A 45 0.67 -28.65 4.10
CA SER A 45 -0.18 -29.75 4.57
C SER A 45 -0.40 -29.80 6.08
N GLN A 46 0.55 -29.30 6.88
CA GLN A 46 0.48 -29.30 8.34
C GLN A 46 -0.29 -28.10 8.91
N ASN A 47 -0.16 -26.94 8.27
CA ASN A 47 -0.78 -25.70 8.74
C ASN A 47 -2.20 -25.51 8.19
N GLY A 48 -2.50 -26.14 7.04
CA GLY A 48 -3.73 -25.93 6.30
C GLY A 48 -3.80 -24.53 5.69
N ILE A 49 -5.02 -24.01 5.54
CA ILE A 49 -5.29 -22.77 4.84
C ILE A 49 -4.90 -21.57 5.71
N GLU A 50 -3.75 -20.98 5.41
CA GLU A 50 -3.30 -19.73 6.04
C GLU A 50 -3.89 -18.50 5.34
N ILE A 51 -3.91 -17.37 6.04
CA ILE A 51 -4.56 -16.14 5.58
C ILE A 51 -3.94 -15.57 4.30
N SER A 52 -2.63 -15.70 4.14
CA SER A 52 -1.94 -15.33 2.89
C SER A 52 -2.45 -16.15 1.70
N ALA A 53 -2.75 -17.44 1.89
CA ALA A 53 -3.28 -18.30 0.84
C ALA A 53 -4.71 -17.91 0.46
N SER A 54 -5.58 -17.64 1.45
CA SER A 54 -6.93 -17.14 1.17
C SER A 54 -6.92 -15.81 0.42
N ARG A 55 -6.01 -14.90 0.78
CA ARG A 55 -5.84 -13.62 0.07
C ARG A 55 -5.35 -13.80 -1.35
N ALA A 56 -4.34 -14.65 -1.57
CA ALA A 56 -3.83 -14.93 -2.91
C ALA A 56 -4.92 -15.49 -3.83
N MET A 57 -5.72 -16.45 -3.35
CA MET A 57 -6.85 -17.01 -4.08
C MET A 57 -7.90 -15.95 -4.44
N LEU A 58 -8.21 -15.07 -3.50
CA LEU A 58 -9.16 -13.98 -3.70
C LEU A 58 -8.65 -12.91 -4.67
N TRP A 59 -7.36 -12.56 -4.60
CA TRP A 59 -6.74 -11.62 -5.53
C TRP A 59 -6.72 -12.18 -6.94
N ALA A 60 -6.33 -13.45 -7.09
CA ALA A 60 -6.37 -14.16 -8.37
C ALA A 60 -7.79 -14.18 -8.95
N GLN A 61 -8.80 -14.52 -8.14
CA GLN A 61 -10.20 -14.49 -8.56
C GLN A 61 -10.66 -13.08 -8.97
N THR A 62 -10.34 -12.06 -8.18
CA THR A 62 -10.69 -10.66 -8.45
C THR A 62 -10.05 -10.16 -9.75
N ARG A 63 -8.84 -10.65 -10.05
CA ARG A 63 -8.09 -10.37 -11.27
C ARG A 63 -8.41 -11.33 -12.43
N LYS A 64 -9.37 -12.24 -12.25
CA LYS A 64 -9.78 -13.24 -13.25
C LYS A 64 -8.60 -14.09 -13.74
N LEU A 65 -7.66 -14.41 -12.86
CA LEU A 65 -6.53 -15.29 -13.17
C LEU A 65 -6.91 -16.74 -12.93
N CYS A 66 -6.31 -17.65 -13.69
CA CYS A 66 -6.43 -19.08 -13.42
C CYS A 66 -5.78 -19.41 -12.08
N ARG A 67 -6.41 -20.32 -11.33
CA ARG A 67 -6.01 -20.64 -9.95
C ARG A 67 -5.63 -22.12 -9.87
N VAL A 68 -4.50 -22.38 -9.25
CA VAL A 68 -4.01 -23.73 -8.95
C VAL A 68 -3.62 -23.78 -7.49
N ILE A 69 -3.95 -24.86 -6.80
CA ILE A 69 -3.56 -25.09 -5.41
C ILE A 69 -2.52 -26.20 -5.38
N VAL A 70 -1.43 -25.97 -4.66
CA VAL A 70 -0.43 -27.00 -4.39
C VAL A 70 -0.40 -27.29 -2.89
N ILE A 71 -0.76 -28.51 -2.49
CA ILE A 71 -0.60 -28.98 -1.12
C ILE A 71 0.81 -29.56 -1.02
N ASN A 72 1.70 -28.84 -0.35
CA ASN A 72 3.11 -29.20 -0.20
C ASN A 72 3.37 -29.84 1.18
N ARG A 73 4.50 -30.56 1.29
CA ARG A 73 4.93 -31.33 2.48
C ARG A 73 4.02 -32.51 2.81
N ILE A 74 3.56 -33.22 1.79
CA ILE A 74 2.74 -34.44 1.95
C ILE A 74 3.49 -35.59 2.63
N ASP A 75 4.81 -35.50 2.74
CA ASP A 75 5.71 -36.45 3.42
C ASP A 75 5.81 -36.23 4.93
N ALA A 76 5.11 -35.24 5.49
CA ALA A 76 5.14 -34.97 6.92
C ALA A 76 4.35 -36.02 7.73
N GLU A 77 4.70 -36.17 9.01
CA GLU A 77 4.02 -37.10 9.89
C GLU A 77 2.64 -36.57 10.35
N ARG A 78 1.71 -37.51 10.60
CA ARG A 78 0.37 -37.25 11.18
C ARG A 78 -0.47 -36.25 10.39
N LEU A 79 -0.45 -36.37 9.07
CA LEU A 79 -1.28 -35.56 8.19
C LEU A 79 -2.71 -36.13 8.10
N ASN A 80 -3.69 -35.24 8.00
CA ASN A 80 -5.05 -35.58 7.61
C ASN A 80 -5.38 -34.86 6.29
N LEU A 81 -4.80 -35.38 5.19
CA LEU A 81 -4.99 -34.83 3.85
C LEU A 81 -6.47 -34.86 3.37
N PRO A 82 -7.29 -35.88 3.70
CA PRO A 82 -8.72 -35.86 3.39
C PRO A 82 -9.44 -34.66 4.00
N GLN A 83 -9.23 -34.40 5.30
CA GLN A 83 -9.86 -33.25 5.95
C GLN A 83 -9.38 -31.93 5.35
N LEU A 84 -8.08 -31.80 5.05
CA LEU A 84 -7.55 -30.59 4.42
C LEU A 84 -8.17 -30.35 3.03
N LEU A 85 -8.43 -31.40 2.26
CA LEU A 85 -9.13 -31.29 0.98
C LEU A 85 -10.58 -30.78 1.17
N GLU A 86 -11.30 -31.31 2.16
CA GLU A 86 -12.66 -30.85 2.50
C GLU A 86 -12.66 -29.38 2.97
N ASP A 87 -11.66 -28.98 3.76
CA ASP A 87 -11.50 -27.61 4.24
C ASP A 87 -11.24 -26.65 3.07
N ILE A 88 -10.40 -27.05 2.10
CA ILE A 88 -10.11 -26.31 0.87
C ILE A 88 -11.37 -26.14 0.03
N GLN A 89 -12.14 -27.22 -0.16
CA GLN A 89 -13.38 -27.17 -0.93
C GLN A 89 -14.45 -26.31 -0.24
N SER A 90 -14.51 -26.36 1.09
CA SER A 90 -15.42 -25.51 1.87
C SER A 90 -15.05 -24.03 1.78
N ALA A 91 -13.74 -23.72 1.73
CA ALA A 91 -13.25 -22.34 1.70
C ALA A 91 -13.25 -21.72 0.29
N PHE A 92 -12.93 -22.49 -0.75
CA PHE A 92 -12.67 -21.97 -2.10
C PHE A 92 -13.63 -22.48 -3.17
N GLY A 93 -14.49 -23.45 -2.86
CA GLY A 93 -15.47 -24.02 -3.78
C GLY A 93 -15.28 -25.51 -4.03
N ARG A 94 -16.37 -26.20 -4.37
CA ARG A 94 -16.36 -27.65 -4.66
C ARG A 94 -15.61 -27.99 -5.95
N GLU A 95 -15.39 -26.98 -6.77
CA GLU A 95 -14.63 -26.98 -8.02
C GLU A 95 -13.11 -27.17 -7.77
N CYS A 96 -12.67 -27.12 -6.50
CA CYS A 96 -11.29 -27.43 -6.11
C CYS A 96 -11.07 -28.95 -6.12
N LEU A 97 -10.48 -29.49 -7.18
CA LEU A 97 -10.40 -30.92 -7.45
C LEU A 97 -8.96 -31.44 -7.62
N PRO A 98 -8.63 -32.62 -7.05
CA PRO A 98 -7.29 -33.19 -7.12
C PRO A 98 -6.98 -33.79 -8.50
N VAL A 99 -5.97 -33.24 -9.19
CA VAL A 99 -5.48 -33.80 -10.48
C VAL A 99 -4.39 -34.86 -10.29
N ASN A 100 -3.87 -34.98 -9.07
CA ASN A 100 -3.12 -36.13 -8.62
C ASN A 100 -3.55 -36.46 -7.17
N LEU A 101 -3.24 -37.67 -6.72
CA LEU A 101 -3.49 -38.10 -5.34
C LEU A 101 -2.20 -38.67 -4.73
N PRO A 102 -1.93 -38.43 -3.44
CA PRO A 102 -0.79 -39.02 -2.76
C PRO A 102 -0.97 -40.52 -2.58
N ALA A 103 0.13 -41.25 -2.58
CA ALA A 103 0.20 -42.70 -2.35
C ALA A 103 1.46 -43.06 -1.58
N ASP A 104 1.47 -44.25 -0.97
CA ASP A 104 2.57 -44.75 -0.15
C ASP A 104 2.95 -43.77 0.97
N GLU A 105 1.95 -43.30 1.71
CA GLU A 105 2.10 -42.31 2.80
C GLU A 105 2.80 -41.02 2.32
N GLY A 106 2.37 -40.48 1.18
CA GLY A 106 2.91 -39.26 0.58
C GLY A 106 4.30 -39.41 -0.06
N ARG A 107 4.82 -40.64 -0.21
CA ARG A 107 6.12 -40.89 -0.89
C ARG A 107 5.98 -41.00 -2.40
N GLN A 108 4.77 -41.13 -2.90
CA GLN A 108 4.45 -41.13 -4.32
C GLN A 108 3.20 -40.28 -4.57
N VAL A 109 2.97 -39.95 -5.83
CA VAL A 109 1.68 -39.43 -6.30
C VAL A 109 1.24 -40.22 -7.52
N VAL A 110 -0.06 -40.37 -7.65
CA VAL A 110 -0.74 -41.04 -8.76
C VAL A 110 -1.50 -39.98 -9.54
N ASP A 111 -1.34 -39.97 -10.86
CA ASP A 111 -2.04 -39.06 -11.78
C ASP A 111 -3.53 -39.44 -11.84
N CYS A 112 -4.41 -38.44 -11.82
CA CYS A 112 -5.86 -38.64 -11.90
C CYS A 112 -6.46 -38.12 -13.21
N PHE A 113 -5.64 -37.64 -14.13
CA PHE A 113 -6.12 -37.06 -15.39
C PHE A 113 -5.56 -37.76 -16.63
N PHE A 114 -4.23 -37.79 -16.83
CA PHE A 114 -3.67 -38.36 -18.06
C PHE A 114 -3.49 -39.88 -17.98
N ASN A 115 -2.96 -40.35 -16.86
CA ASN A 115 -2.68 -41.77 -16.67
C ASN A 115 -3.45 -42.33 -15.47
N LEU A 116 -4.58 -42.96 -15.77
CA LEU A 116 -5.43 -43.61 -14.77
C LEU A 116 -4.86 -44.94 -14.26
N SER A 117 -3.71 -45.39 -14.77
CA SER A 117 -3.04 -46.58 -14.25
C SER A 117 -2.16 -46.22 -13.05
N GLY A 118 -2.60 -46.63 -11.85
CA GLY A 118 -1.96 -46.25 -10.60
C GLY A 118 -2.19 -47.23 -9.46
N ALA A 119 -1.31 -47.17 -8.45
CA ALA A 119 -1.42 -47.93 -7.21
C ALA A 119 -2.56 -47.40 -6.32
N ALA A 120 -2.83 -48.10 -5.22
CA ALA A 120 -3.74 -47.60 -4.18
C ALA A 120 -3.25 -46.24 -3.66
N THR A 121 -4.14 -45.25 -3.65
CA THR A 121 -3.89 -43.92 -3.10
C THR A 121 -4.07 -43.93 -1.58
N ASP A 122 -3.47 -42.95 -0.89
CA ASP A 122 -3.60 -42.83 0.56
C ASP A 122 -5.04 -42.47 0.99
N PHE A 123 -5.78 -41.82 0.08
CA PHE A 123 -7.20 -41.55 0.21
C PHE A 123 -7.86 -41.32 -1.16
N GLY A 124 -9.19 -41.37 -1.20
CA GLY A 124 -9.97 -41.26 -2.42
C GLY A 124 -9.68 -42.40 -3.41
N SER A 125 -10.20 -42.29 -4.63
CA SER A 125 -9.84 -43.16 -5.74
C SER A 125 -9.53 -42.33 -6.99
N VAL A 126 -8.66 -42.87 -7.84
CA VAL A 126 -8.28 -42.24 -9.12
C VAL A 126 -9.50 -42.08 -10.02
N GLU A 127 -10.37 -43.08 -10.05
CA GLU A 127 -11.57 -43.11 -10.87
C GLU A 127 -12.59 -42.04 -10.44
N GLU A 128 -12.78 -41.82 -9.14
CA GLU A 128 -13.68 -40.78 -8.63
C GLU A 128 -13.13 -39.39 -8.88
N ALA A 129 -11.82 -39.18 -8.66
CA ALA A 129 -11.16 -37.90 -8.95
C ALA A 129 -11.22 -37.56 -10.44
N HIS A 130 -10.92 -38.53 -11.30
CA HIS A 130 -11.02 -38.39 -12.75
C HIS A 130 -12.44 -38.02 -13.19
N ARG A 131 -13.44 -38.77 -12.72
CA ARG A 131 -14.84 -38.50 -13.04
C ARG A 131 -15.25 -37.10 -12.63
N ALA A 132 -14.90 -36.66 -11.41
CA ALA A 132 -15.24 -35.32 -10.94
C ALA A 132 -14.61 -34.21 -11.81
N ILE A 133 -13.36 -34.41 -12.25
CA ILE A 133 -12.69 -33.47 -13.15
C ILE A 133 -13.38 -33.44 -14.52
N VAL A 134 -13.65 -34.60 -15.11
CA VAL A 134 -14.32 -34.70 -16.41
C VAL A 134 -15.71 -34.06 -16.36
N GLU A 135 -16.48 -34.30 -15.29
CA GLU A 135 -17.80 -33.67 -15.09
C GLU A 135 -17.71 -32.13 -15.13
N GLN A 136 -16.74 -31.52 -14.44
CA GLN A 136 -16.57 -30.06 -14.49
C GLN A 136 -16.12 -29.55 -15.86
N ILE A 137 -15.28 -30.30 -16.57
CA ILE A 137 -14.80 -29.91 -17.90
C ILE A 137 -15.90 -30.00 -18.95
N VAL A 138 -16.73 -31.05 -18.92
CA VAL A 138 -17.80 -31.18 -19.92
C VAL A 138 -18.92 -30.19 -19.67
N GLU A 139 -19.17 -29.78 -18.41
CA GLU A 139 -20.22 -28.81 -18.05
C GLU A 139 -20.02 -27.41 -18.69
N VAL A 140 -18.78 -27.03 -19.03
CA VAL A 140 -18.50 -25.75 -19.70
C VAL A 140 -18.73 -25.77 -21.21
N ASP A 141 -18.97 -26.95 -21.80
CA ASP A 141 -19.23 -27.13 -23.24
C ASP A 141 -20.50 -27.96 -23.47
N GLU A 142 -21.54 -27.34 -24.04
CA GLU A 142 -22.83 -28.01 -24.30
C GLU A 142 -22.69 -29.26 -25.18
N THR A 143 -21.79 -29.25 -26.16
CA THR A 143 -21.57 -30.37 -27.08
C THR A 143 -20.90 -31.54 -26.37
N LEU A 144 -19.90 -31.27 -25.53
CA LEU A 144 -19.25 -32.30 -24.71
C LEU A 144 -20.20 -32.85 -23.65
N THR A 145 -21.04 -32.00 -23.06
CA THR A 145 -22.10 -32.43 -22.12
C THR A 145 -23.03 -33.44 -22.77
N GLU A 146 -23.55 -33.18 -23.97
CA GLU A 146 -24.45 -34.10 -24.68
C GLU A 146 -23.77 -35.45 -24.95
N ARG A 147 -22.52 -35.44 -25.42
CA ARG A 147 -21.76 -36.67 -25.70
C ARG A 147 -21.50 -37.48 -24.43
N TYR A 148 -21.13 -36.82 -23.33
CA TYR A 148 -20.91 -37.45 -22.04
C TYR A 148 -22.18 -38.10 -21.50
N LEU A 149 -23.33 -37.41 -21.56
CA LEU A 149 -24.63 -37.95 -21.13
C LEU A 149 -25.09 -39.16 -21.97
N ASN A 150 -24.68 -39.21 -23.24
CA ASN A 150 -24.93 -40.36 -24.13
C ASN A 150 -23.97 -41.53 -23.90
N GLY A 151 -23.01 -41.41 -22.98
CA GLY A 151 -22.01 -42.44 -22.67
C GLY A 151 -20.94 -42.61 -23.75
N GLU A 152 -20.71 -41.58 -24.58
CA GLU A 152 -19.65 -41.60 -25.58
C GLU A 152 -18.28 -41.41 -24.94
N GLU A 153 -17.27 -42.13 -25.45
CA GLU A 153 -15.89 -41.95 -25.04
C GLU A 153 -15.33 -40.64 -25.63
N ILE A 154 -14.89 -39.72 -24.78
CA ILE A 154 -14.32 -38.44 -25.19
C ILE A 154 -12.80 -38.56 -25.18
N ALA A 155 -12.19 -38.33 -26.34
CA ALA A 155 -10.74 -38.37 -26.47
C ALA A 155 -10.10 -37.24 -25.63
N PRO A 156 -9.00 -37.51 -24.90
CA PRO A 156 -8.33 -36.51 -24.05
C PRO A 156 -7.95 -35.21 -24.78
N GLU A 157 -7.65 -35.29 -26.07
CA GLU A 157 -7.28 -34.14 -26.90
C GLU A 157 -8.46 -33.18 -27.11
N LEU A 158 -9.70 -33.70 -27.12
CA LEU A 158 -10.92 -32.89 -27.23
C LEU A 158 -11.30 -32.22 -25.91
N LEU A 159 -10.70 -32.65 -24.79
CA LEU A 159 -10.94 -32.06 -23.48
C LEU A 159 -10.05 -30.84 -23.22
N HIS A 160 -9.02 -30.58 -24.03
CA HIS A 160 -8.05 -29.51 -23.75
C HIS A 160 -8.69 -28.11 -23.74
N ASP A 161 -9.40 -27.75 -24.80
CA ASP A 161 -10.05 -26.43 -24.93
C ASP A 161 -11.12 -26.21 -23.83
N ALA A 162 -11.85 -27.27 -23.50
CA ALA A 162 -12.84 -27.25 -22.43
C ALA A 162 -12.17 -27.17 -21.04
N PHE A 163 -11.02 -27.84 -20.85
CA PHE A 163 -10.23 -27.75 -19.62
C PHE A 163 -9.73 -26.33 -19.39
N GLU A 164 -9.15 -25.71 -20.42
CA GLU A 164 -8.70 -24.34 -20.40
C GLU A 164 -9.84 -23.38 -20.03
N SER A 165 -11.00 -23.53 -20.67
CA SER A 165 -12.19 -22.74 -20.39
C SER A 165 -12.65 -22.90 -18.94
N ALA A 166 -12.66 -24.14 -18.42
CA ALA A 166 -13.00 -24.41 -17.02
C ALA A 166 -12.02 -23.74 -16.02
N LEU A 167 -10.71 -23.71 -16.33
CA LEU A 167 -9.74 -23.00 -15.50
C LEU A 167 -9.98 -21.48 -15.50
N ARG A 168 -10.27 -20.91 -16.67
CA ARG A 168 -10.44 -19.46 -16.87
C ARG A 168 -11.69 -18.92 -16.19
N GLU A 169 -12.77 -19.68 -16.25
CA GLU A 169 -14.04 -19.32 -15.63
C GLU A 169 -14.06 -19.66 -14.14
N GLY A 170 -13.07 -20.43 -13.67
CA GLY A 170 -12.98 -20.89 -12.30
C GLY A 170 -13.95 -22.02 -11.96
N HIS A 171 -14.52 -22.68 -12.99
CA HIS A 171 -15.29 -23.92 -12.90
C HIS A 171 -14.42 -25.14 -12.56
N LEU A 172 -13.10 -25.01 -12.65
CA LEU A 172 -12.14 -25.98 -12.13
C LEU A 172 -10.95 -25.26 -11.48
N VAL A 173 -10.59 -25.66 -10.26
CA VAL A 173 -9.38 -25.22 -9.56
C VAL A 173 -8.55 -26.46 -9.24
N PRO A 174 -7.51 -26.78 -10.03
CA PRO A 174 -6.70 -27.98 -9.83
C PRO A 174 -5.95 -27.96 -8.51
N ILE A 175 -5.97 -29.09 -7.80
CA ILE A 175 -5.18 -29.35 -6.60
C ILE A 175 -4.09 -30.37 -6.94
N LEU A 176 -2.84 -30.04 -6.61
CA LEU A 176 -1.71 -30.94 -6.74
C LEU A 176 -1.03 -31.19 -5.39
N PHE A 177 -0.81 -32.45 -5.07
CA PHE A 177 -0.04 -32.91 -3.92
C PHE A 177 1.44 -32.98 -4.29
N THR A 178 2.31 -32.41 -3.45
CA THR A 178 3.75 -32.39 -3.67
C THR A 178 4.54 -32.49 -2.35
N SER A 179 5.79 -32.92 -2.46
CA SER A 179 6.81 -32.64 -1.46
C SER A 179 8.02 -32.05 -2.16
N ALA A 180 8.19 -30.73 -2.02
CA ALA A 180 9.35 -30.03 -2.55
C ALA A 180 10.68 -30.52 -1.94
N ARG A 181 10.63 -31.13 -0.75
CA ARG A 181 11.83 -31.64 -0.06
C ARG A 181 12.33 -32.94 -0.68
N THR A 182 11.42 -33.86 -0.99
CA THR A 182 11.77 -35.19 -1.55
C THR A 182 11.71 -35.20 -3.08
N GLY A 183 11.06 -34.21 -3.69
CA GLY A 183 10.82 -34.12 -5.13
C GLY A 183 9.52 -34.81 -5.59
N VAL A 184 8.80 -35.47 -4.67
CA VAL A 184 7.55 -36.17 -4.99
C VAL A 184 6.50 -35.19 -5.52
N GLY A 185 5.85 -35.53 -6.63
CA GLY A 185 4.82 -34.73 -7.27
C GLY A 185 5.32 -33.48 -8.01
N VAL A 186 6.60 -33.09 -7.88
CA VAL A 186 7.14 -31.92 -8.59
C VAL A 186 7.13 -32.12 -10.10
N GLN A 187 7.45 -33.33 -10.57
CA GLN A 187 7.35 -33.64 -12.01
C GLN A 187 5.90 -33.59 -12.50
N ALA A 188 4.95 -34.10 -11.72
CA ALA A 188 3.53 -34.03 -12.05
C ALA A 188 3.03 -32.58 -12.14
N LEU A 189 3.49 -31.70 -11.25
CA LEU A 189 3.21 -30.26 -11.32
C LEU A 189 3.80 -29.62 -12.58
N LEU A 190 5.04 -29.96 -12.93
CA LEU A 190 5.66 -29.46 -14.14
C LEU A 190 4.93 -29.95 -15.40
N ASP A 191 4.54 -31.22 -15.43
CA ASP A 191 3.78 -31.81 -16.55
C ASP A 191 2.39 -31.16 -16.66
N PHE A 192 1.72 -30.89 -15.54
CA PHE A 192 0.47 -30.11 -15.50
C PHE A 192 0.67 -28.71 -16.11
N ILE A 193 1.70 -27.97 -15.67
CA ILE A 193 1.97 -26.61 -16.18
C ILE A 193 2.22 -26.63 -17.68
N VAL A 194 3.01 -27.58 -18.18
CA VAL A 194 3.38 -27.65 -19.60
C VAL A 194 2.21 -28.07 -20.49
N ARG A 195 1.28 -28.88 -19.98
CA ARG A 195 0.22 -29.49 -20.80
C ARG A 195 -1.16 -28.88 -20.62
N LEU A 196 -1.45 -28.26 -19.48
CA LEU A 196 -2.80 -27.85 -19.09
C LEU A 196 -2.92 -26.42 -18.57
N ALA A 197 -1.84 -25.82 -18.07
CA ALA A 197 -1.92 -24.41 -17.67
C ALA A 197 -2.03 -23.52 -18.92
N PRO A 198 -2.87 -22.48 -18.89
CA PRO A 198 -3.05 -21.60 -20.03
C PRO A 198 -1.75 -20.89 -20.37
N ASN A 199 -1.44 -20.84 -21.66
CA ASN A 199 -0.40 -19.96 -22.18
C ASN A 199 -0.92 -18.52 -22.36
N SER A 200 -0.04 -17.61 -22.81
CA SER A 200 -0.37 -16.18 -22.95
C SER A 200 -1.48 -15.86 -23.97
N LEU A 201 -1.82 -16.80 -24.87
CA LEU A 201 -2.91 -16.67 -25.84
C LEU A 201 -4.24 -17.24 -25.33
N GLU A 202 -4.15 -18.14 -24.36
CA GLU A 202 -5.26 -18.91 -23.80
C GLU A 202 -5.81 -18.23 -22.54
N GLY A 203 -4.96 -17.61 -21.73
CA GLY A 203 -5.38 -16.95 -20.50
C GLY A 203 -6.47 -15.88 -20.69
N ASN A 204 -7.13 -15.53 -19.58
CA ASN A 204 -8.09 -14.43 -19.60
C ASN A 204 -7.42 -13.12 -20.06
N PRO A 205 -8.12 -12.30 -20.87
CA PRO A 205 -7.54 -11.05 -21.35
C PRO A 205 -7.05 -10.16 -20.19
N PRO A 206 -5.84 -9.59 -20.29
CA PRO A 206 -5.36 -8.63 -19.31
C PRO A 206 -6.33 -7.45 -19.15
N LEU A 207 -6.44 -6.92 -17.94
CA LEU A 207 -7.39 -5.86 -17.58
C LEU A 207 -6.88 -4.49 -18.01
N PHE A 208 -6.62 -4.30 -19.30
CA PHE A 208 -6.29 -3.00 -19.87
C PHE A 208 -7.55 -2.16 -20.13
N GLU A 209 -7.38 -0.86 -19.93
CA GLU A 209 -8.39 0.17 -20.10
C GLU A 209 -7.83 1.26 -21.01
N LYS A 210 -8.61 1.69 -22.00
CA LYS A 210 -8.27 2.84 -22.86
C LYS A 210 -9.10 4.05 -22.43
N TRP A 211 -8.41 5.12 -22.08
CA TRP A 211 -9.00 6.37 -21.57
C TRP A 211 -9.05 7.44 -22.66
N VAL A 212 -10.14 7.48 -23.43
CA VAL A 212 -10.29 8.44 -24.52
C VAL A 212 -10.82 9.78 -24.00
N GLY A 213 -10.05 10.86 -24.18
CA GLY A 213 -10.60 12.23 -24.17
C GLY A 213 -11.28 12.73 -22.89
N GLY A 214 -10.80 12.36 -21.69
CA GLY A 214 -11.34 12.88 -20.42
C GLY A 214 -12.74 12.37 -20.07
N GLU A 215 -13.17 11.27 -20.68
CA GLU A 215 -14.39 10.56 -20.29
C GLU A 215 -14.24 9.92 -18.91
N ASN A 216 -15.33 9.92 -18.13
CA ASN A 216 -15.38 9.33 -16.78
C ASN A 216 -15.49 7.80 -16.79
N SER A 217 -15.47 7.15 -17.96
CA SER A 217 -15.56 5.70 -18.09
C SER A 217 -14.56 5.20 -19.14
N PRO A 218 -13.56 4.39 -18.76
CA PRO A 218 -12.66 3.77 -19.71
C PRO A 218 -13.34 2.65 -20.52
N GLU A 219 -12.84 2.42 -21.72
CA GLU A 219 -13.22 1.25 -22.53
C GLU A 219 -12.23 0.10 -22.33
N PRO A 220 -12.68 -1.17 -22.24
CA PRO A 220 -11.77 -2.31 -22.20
C PRO A 220 -10.89 -2.39 -23.46
N PHE A 221 -9.58 -2.49 -23.29
CA PHE A 221 -8.64 -2.67 -24.38
C PHE A 221 -8.21 -4.14 -24.48
N ARG A 222 -8.29 -4.71 -25.69
CA ARG A 222 -7.84 -6.08 -25.95
C ARG A 222 -6.51 -6.07 -26.68
N VAL A 223 -5.53 -6.74 -26.10
CA VAL A 223 -4.26 -7.03 -26.76
C VAL A 223 -4.44 -8.07 -27.86
N SER A 224 -3.72 -7.91 -28.96
CA SER A 224 -3.78 -8.81 -30.13
C SER A 224 -2.86 -10.02 -30.01
N HIS A 225 -1.86 -9.95 -29.12
CA HIS A 225 -0.76 -10.91 -29.00
C HIS A 225 0.06 -11.13 -30.29
N SER A 226 -0.13 -10.29 -31.31
CA SER A 226 0.64 -10.39 -32.55
C SER A 226 2.03 -9.77 -32.37
N PRO A 227 3.12 -10.45 -32.81
CA PRO A 227 4.47 -9.89 -32.78
C PRO A 227 4.65 -8.72 -33.75
N ASP A 228 3.78 -8.61 -34.77
CA ASP A 228 3.82 -7.58 -35.81
C ASP A 228 2.95 -6.35 -35.48
N ALA A 229 2.19 -6.39 -34.38
CA ALA A 229 1.39 -5.26 -33.90
C ALA A 229 2.28 -4.21 -33.20
N HIS A 230 1.68 -3.05 -32.91
CA HIS A 230 2.29 -2.04 -32.05
C HIS A 230 2.69 -2.63 -30.70
N VAL A 231 3.85 -2.23 -30.19
CA VAL A 231 4.31 -2.70 -28.88
C VAL A 231 3.33 -2.25 -27.81
N ILE A 232 2.89 -3.21 -26.99
CA ILE A 232 2.26 -2.94 -25.69
C ILE A 232 2.96 -3.86 -24.69
N ALA A 233 3.59 -3.23 -23.71
CA ALA A 233 4.34 -3.94 -22.68
C ALA A 233 4.08 -3.31 -21.30
N HIS A 234 4.09 -4.12 -20.24
CA HIS A 234 3.74 -3.67 -18.89
C HIS A 234 4.92 -3.80 -17.94
N VAL A 235 5.24 -2.70 -17.24
CA VAL A 235 6.31 -2.66 -16.22
C VAL A 235 5.75 -3.07 -14.86
N PHE A 236 5.83 -4.35 -14.53
CA PHE A 236 5.29 -4.87 -13.26
C PHE A 236 6.31 -4.92 -12.12
N LYS A 237 7.59 -4.60 -12.37
CA LYS A 237 8.61 -4.52 -11.32
C LYS A 237 9.71 -3.54 -11.71
N VAL A 238 10.09 -2.67 -10.78
CA VAL A 238 11.27 -1.80 -10.90
C VAL A 238 12.18 -2.01 -9.70
N GLU A 239 13.48 -2.14 -9.95
CA GLU A 239 14.50 -2.18 -8.90
C GLU A 239 15.72 -1.34 -9.28
N VAL A 240 16.32 -0.66 -8.31
CA VAL A 240 17.59 0.04 -8.51
C VAL A 240 18.74 -0.86 -8.06
N ASP A 241 19.63 -1.14 -9.00
CA ASP A 241 20.92 -1.79 -8.78
C ASP A 241 22.05 -0.74 -8.71
N ALA A 242 23.08 -1.01 -7.91
CA ALA A 242 24.19 -0.09 -7.70
C ALA A 242 25.06 0.13 -8.95
N TYR A 243 25.12 -0.85 -9.86
CA TYR A 243 25.95 -0.81 -11.06
C TYR A 243 25.12 -0.64 -12.34
N MET A 244 23.96 -1.30 -12.41
CA MET A 244 23.11 -1.27 -13.60
C MET A 244 22.08 -0.14 -13.61
N GLY A 245 21.93 0.59 -12.49
CA GLY A 245 20.91 1.63 -12.34
C GLY A 245 19.52 1.03 -12.21
N LYS A 246 18.50 1.71 -12.77
CA LYS A 246 17.13 1.17 -12.80
C LYS A 246 17.05 -0.04 -13.74
N ILE A 247 16.47 -1.11 -13.22
CA ILE A 247 16.12 -2.34 -13.92
C ILE A 247 14.59 -2.45 -13.85
N ALA A 248 13.94 -2.32 -15.00
CA ALA A 248 12.51 -2.56 -15.15
C ALA A 248 12.31 -3.96 -15.70
N THR A 249 11.58 -4.80 -14.96
CA THR A 249 11.10 -6.07 -15.49
C THR A 249 9.76 -5.82 -16.17
N VAL A 250 9.68 -6.25 -17.41
CA VAL A 250 8.61 -5.90 -18.33
C VAL A 250 8.04 -7.18 -18.93
N ARG A 251 6.72 -7.27 -18.95
CA ARG A 251 6.00 -8.27 -19.74
C ARG A 251 5.64 -7.68 -21.10
N ILE A 252 5.96 -8.36 -22.19
CA ILE A 252 5.52 -7.97 -23.53
C ILE A 252 4.17 -8.64 -23.81
N LEU A 253 3.15 -7.88 -24.20
CA LEU A 253 1.80 -8.40 -24.43
C LEU A 253 1.48 -8.48 -25.92
N GLN A 254 1.95 -7.52 -26.71
CA GLN A 254 1.94 -7.54 -28.18
C GLN A 254 3.10 -6.72 -28.74
N GLY A 255 3.40 -6.91 -30.02
CA GLY A 255 4.55 -6.36 -30.70
C GLY A 255 5.86 -7.02 -30.28
N THR A 256 6.96 -6.55 -30.86
CA THR A 256 8.30 -7.06 -30.61
C THR A 256 9.22 -5.94 -30.15
N VAL A 257 9.89 -6.14 -29.01
CA VAL A 257 10.89 -5.20 -28.49
C VAL A 257 12.28 -5.71 -28.82
N THR A 258 13.11 -4.85 -29.39
CA THR A 258 14.51 -5.11 -29.71
C THR A 258 15.40 -4.06 -29.07
N PRO A 259 16.71 -4.31 -28.93
CA PRO A 259 17.65 -3.21 -28.78
C PRO A 259 17.42 -2.17 -29.89
N ASP A 260 17.48 -0.89 -29.53
CA ASP A 260 17.17 0.27 -30.36
C ASP A 260 15.68 0.55 -30.66
N SER A 261 14.74 -0.28 -30.17
CA SER A 261 13.31 0.07 -30.19
C SER A 261 13.08 1.42 -29.51
N MET A 262 12.27 2.28 -30.15
CA MET A 262 11.86 3.59 -29.63
C MET A 262 10.49 3.44 -28.98
N LEU A 263 10.42 3.58 -27.66
CA LEU A 263 9.20 3.39 -26.88
C LEU A 263 8.83 4.67 -26.12
N PHE A 264 7.54 4.87 -25.93
CA PHE A 264 6.92 5.82 -25.02
C PHE A 264 6.54 5.11 -23.72
N MET A 265 6.20 5.89 -22.69
CA MET A 265 5.84 5.39 -21.37
C MET A 265 4.59 6.12 -20.88
N GLY A 266 3.48 5.40 -20.81
CA GLY A 266 2.15 5.96 -20.54
C GLY A 266 1.89 7.21 -21.38
N GLU A 267 1.46 8.29 -20.72
CA GLU A 267 1.12 9.55 -21.40
C GLU A 267 2.33 10.42 -21.79
N SER A 268 3.56 9.96 -21.52
CA SER A 268 4.77 10.71 -21.87
C SER A 268 4.91 10.85 -23.38
N ARG A 269 5.02 12.10 -23.85
CA ARG A 269 5.29 12.42 -25.25
C ARG A 269 6.76 12.26 -25.65
N LYS A 270 7.65 11.98 -24.70
CA LYS A 270 9.08 11.84 -24.94
C LYS A 270 9.41 10.35 -25.08
N PRO A 271 9.79 9.86 -26.28
CA PRO A 271 10.21 8.49 -26.42
C PRO A 271 11.61 8.29 -25.83
N PHE A 272 11.90 7.06 -25.41
CA PHE A 272 13.22 6.59 -25.01
C PHE A 272 13.65 5.42 -25.88
N ARG A 273 14.96 5.24 -26.05
CA ARG A 273 15.53 4.13 -26.80
C ARG A 273 15.87 2.98 -25.85
N VAL A 274 15.44 1.77 -26.19
CA VAL A 274 15.79 0.54 -25.47
C VAL A 274 17.26 0.18 -25.79
N ALA A 275 18.21 0.61 -24.97
CA ALA A 275 19.63 0.35 -25.22
C ALA A 275 20.08 -1.06 -24.81
N HIS A 276 19.44 -1.63 -23.79
CA HIS A 276 19.83 -2.91 -23.21
C HIS A 276 18.59 -3.73 -22.85
N LEU A 277 18.47 -4.91 -23.47
CA LEU A 277 17.38 -5.85 -23.30
C LEU A 277 17.96 -7.18 -22.79
N TYR A 278 17.35 -7.74 -21.75
CA TYR A 278 17.84 -8.95 -21.09
C TYR A 278 16.72 -9.95 -20.83
N SER A 279 17.03 -11.25 -20.92
CA SER A 279 16.24 -12.28 -20.24
C SER A 279 16.60 -12.33 -18.76
N VAL A 280 15.62 -12.65 -17.90
CA VAL A 280 15.77 -12.62 -16.44
C VAL A 280 15.82 -14.04 -15.84
N GLN A 281 16.82 -14.32 -15.02
CA GLN A 281 16.92 -15.53 -14.20
C GLN A 281 17.37 -15.16 -12.77
N GLY A 282 16.41 -14.83 -11.91
CA GLY A 282 16.67 -14.30 -10.58
C GLY A 282 17.48 -13.01 -10.66
N LYS A 283 18.75 -13.06 -10.24
CA LYS A 283 19.69 -11.92 -10.33
C LYS A 283 20.52 -11.92 -11.61
N LEU A 284 20.49 -12.99 -12.39
CA LEU A 284 21.25 -13.10 -13.62
C LEU A 284 20.46 -12.45 -14.77
N LEU A 285 21.09 -11.49 -15.44
CA LEU A 285 20.56 -10.84 -16.63
C LEU A 285 21.43 -11.22 -17.84
N THR A 286 20.83 -11.89 -18.81
CA THR A 286 21.51 -12.33 -20.04
C THR A 286 21.00 -11.51 -21.23
N PRO A 287 21.87 -10.82 -21.98
CA PRO A 287 21.44 -10.03 -23.14
C PRO A 287 20.68 -10.87 -24.17
N ILE A 288 19.65 -10.29 -24.76
CA ILE A 288 18.85 -10.90 -25.83
C ILE A 288 18.63 -9.89 -26.97
N ASP A 289 18.46 -10.42 -28.19
CA ASP A 289 18.29 -9.60 -29.40
C ASP A 289 16.84 -9.15 -29.62
N SER A 290 15.87 -9.85 -29.05
CA SER A 290 14.45 -9.53 -29.17
C SER A 290 13.65 -10.15 -28.03
N ALA A 291 12.54 -9.51 -27.64
CA ALA A 291 11.51 -10.05 -26.78
C ALA A 291 10.14 -9.88 -27.43
N GLY A 292 9.37 -10.97 -27.54
CA GLY A 292 8.06 -11.01 -28.18
C GLY A 292 6.89 -11.19 -27.21
N PRO A 293 5.65 -11.27 -27.72
CA PRO A 293 4.44 -11.44 -26.90
C PRO A 293 4.54 -12.63 -25.94
N GLY A 294 4.15 -12.43 -24.68
CA GLY A 294 4.23 -13.43 -23.60
C GLY A 294 5.58 -13.48 -22.87
N GLU A 295 6.64 -12.85 -23.39
CA GLU A 295 7.95 -12.87 -22.74
C GLU A 295 8.10 -11.83 -21.63
N ILE A 296 8.75 -12.24 -20.54
CA ILE A 296 9.21 -11.37 -19.45
C ILE A 296 10.70 -11.10 -19.67
N CYS A 297 11.03 -9.82 -19.82
CA CYS A 297 12.38 -9.35 -20.04
C CYS A 297 12.72 -8.22 -19.07
N ALA A 298 13.98 -7.79 -19.06
CA ALA A 298 14.42 -6.62 -18.32
C ALA A 298 14.99 -5.56 -19.26
N ILE A 299 14.57 -4.31 -19.04
CA ILE A 299 15.11 -3.11 -19.66
C ILE A 299 15.89 -2.33 -18.59
N THR A 300 17.09 -1.87 -18.94
CA THR A 300 17.94 -1.13 -17.98
C THR A 300 18.36 0.23 -18.50
N LYS A 301 18.86 1.09 -17.59
CA LYS A 301 19.34 2.45 -17.89
C LYS A 301 18.29 3.38 -18.50
N VAL A 302 17.02 3.19 -18.13
CA VAL A 302 15.94 4.14 -18.41
C VAL A 302 15.65 4.87 -17.11
N GLU A 303 16.11 6.11 -16.98
CA GLU A 303 16.03 6.87 -15.72
C GLU A 303 14.59 7.15 -15.28
N ASP A 304 13.71 7.44 -16.24
CA ASP A 304 12.33 7.84 -15.96
C ASP A 304 11.37 6.66 -15.83
N ILE A 305 11.85 5.40 -15.91
CA ILE A 305 10.96 4.23 -15.85
C ILE A 305 10.34 4.08 -14.45
N ILE A 306 9.04 3.83 -14.44
CA ILE A 306 8.20 3.71 -13.24
C ILE A 306 7.45 2.39 -13.25
N PHE A 307 7.13 1.92 -12.05
CA PHE A 307 6.23 0.78 -11.84
C PHE A 307 4.84 1.07 -12.42
N ASP A 308 4.18 0.02 -12.91
CA ASP A 308 2.84 0.00 -13.50
C ASP A 308 2.69 0.74 -14.84
N ALA A 309 3.78 1.27 -15.39
CA ALA A 309 3.73 1.93 -16.70
C ALA A 309 3.46 0.94 -17.83
N VAL A 310 2.64 1.39 -18.79
CA VAL A 310 2.52 0.77 -20.11
C VAL A 310 3.55 1.39 -21.05
N LEU A 311 4.39 0.55 -21.66
CA LEU A 311 5.33 0.95 -22.70
C LEU A 311 4.72 0.64 -24.07
N HIS A 312 4.84 1.58 -25.00
CA HIS A 312 4.26 1.44 -26.34
C HIS A 312 5.07 2.17 -27.39
N ASP A 313 4.93 1.84 -28.67
CA ASP A 313 5.66 2.49 -29.78
C ASP A 313 4.82 3.49 -30.59
N ALA A 314 3.51 3.55 -30.35
CA ALA A 314 2.55 4.40 -31.06
C ALA A 314 1.94 5.48 -30.14
N PRO A 315 2.08 6.79 -30.42
CA PRO A 315 1.53 7.86 -29.57
C PRO A 315 0.03 7.78 -29.29
N GLU A 316 -0.77 7.17 -30.18
CA GLU A 316 -2.20 6.93 -30.02
C GLU A 316 -2.57 5.90 -28.93
N ASP A 317 -1.58 5.16 -28.43
CA ASP A 317 -1.71 4.17 -27.37
C ASP A 317 -1.34 4.72 -25.99
N ALA A 318 -0.97 6.00 -25.91
CA ALA A 318 -0.61 6.70 -24.67
C ALA A 318 -1.69 6.67 -23.58
N SER A 319 -2.96 6.47 -23.97
CA SER A 319 -4.10 6.41 -23.06
C SER A 319 -4.45 4.99 -22.60
N ILE A 320 -3.62 3.99 -22.90
CA ILE A 320 -3.81 2.61 -22.44
C ILE A 320 -3.15 2.47 -21.06
N HIS A 321 -3.96 2.06 -20.10
CA HIS A 321 -3.55 1.89 -18.70
C HIS A 321 -3.99 0.51 -18.21
N PHE A 322 -3.25 -0.05 -17.26
CA PHE A 322 -3.72 -1.24 -16.56
C PHE A 322 -4.75 -0.84 -15.50
N GLN A 323 -5.75 -1.68 -15.25
CA GLN A 323 -6.66 -1.47 -14.14
C GLN A 323 -5.87 -1.46 -12.81
N PRO A 324 -5.94 -0.40 -11.99
CA PRO A 324 -5.08 -0.24 -10.81
C PRO A 324 -5.16 -1.41 -9.83
N LEU A 325 -4.00 -1.88 -9.35
CA LEU A 325 -3.91 -2.86 -8.28
C LEU A 325 -4.58 -2.33 -7.00
N PRO A 326 -5.50 -3.08 -6.36
CA PRO A 326 -6.11 -2.67 -5.09
C PRO A 326 -5.15 -2.92 -3.93
N ILE A 327 -3.95 -2.32 -4.02
CA ILE A 327 -2.88 -2.46 -3.03
C ILE A 327 -3.42 -1.91 -1.70
N PRO A 328 -3.31 -2.66 -0.59
CA PRO A 328 -3.81 -2.19 0.68
C PRO A 328 -3.15 -0.86 1.09
N HIS A 329 -3.89 0.04 1.73
CA HIS A 329 -3.35 1.31 2.16
C HIS A 329 -2.25 1.13 3.22
N ALA A 330 -1.16 1.88 3.08
CA ALA A 330 -0.07 1.88 4.04
C ALA A 330 -0.42 2.75 5.25
N VAL A 331 -0.87 2.12 6.33
CA VAL A 331 -1.29 2.83 7.55
C VAL A 331 -0.19 2.95 8.60
N TYR A 332 0.75 2.00 8.64
CA TYR A 332 1.82 2.00 9.64
C TYR A 332 2.89 3.03 9.26
N GLY A 333 3.12 4.03 10.10
CA GLY A 333 4.01 5.16 9.82
C GLY A 333 5.23 5.22 10.74
N LEU A 334 6.35 5.71 10.23
CA LEU A 334 7.54 6.10 10.99
C LEU A 334 8.06 7.45 10.52
N ALA A 335 8.28 8.38 11.45
CA ALA A 335 9.06 9.57 11.18
C ALA A 335 10.54 9.20 11.08
N VAL A 336 11.22 9.72 10.05
CA VAL A 336 12.63 9.42 9.77
C VAL A 336 13.45 10.70 9.68
N ARG A 337 14.66 10.66 10.25
CA ARG A 337 15.64 11.74 10.16
C ARG A 337 17.04 11.21 9.99
N VAL A 338 17.90 11.96 9.30
CA VAL A 338 19.31 11.61 9.15
C VAL A 338 20.04 11.70 10.50
N LYS A 339 20.91 10.72 10.79
CA LYS A 339 21.76 10.79 12.00
C LYS A 339 22.84 11.88 11.89
N ARG A 340 23.28 12.20 10.67
CA ARG A 340 24.30 13.21 10.39
C ARG A 340 23.67 14.40 9.67
N ARG A 341 23.88 15.61 10.22
CA ARG A 341 23.45 16.86 9.58
C ARG A 341 24.12 17.02 8.21
N GLY A 342 23.37 17.47 7.23
CA GLY A 342 23.84 17.70 5.85
C GLY A 342 23.54 16.55 4.87
N GLU A 343 22.95 15.43 5.33
CA GLU A 343 22.53 14.31 4.49
C GLU A 343 21.02 14.35 4.12
N GLU A 344 20.31 15.44 4.44
CA GLU A 344 18.85 15.55 4.26
C GLU A 344 18.43 15.44 2.80
N GLN A 345 19.19 16.05 1.88
CA GLN A 345 18.94 15.93 0.44
C GLN A 345 19.11 14.48 -0.04
N LYS A 346 20.12 13.78 0.47
CA LYS A 346 20.36 12.37 0.16
C LYS A 346 19.22 11.48 0.67
N LEU A 347 18.67 11.77 1.85
CA LEU A 347 17.49 11.08 2.38
C LEU A 347 16.29 11.26 1.44
N ALA A 348 15.98 12.49 1.03
CA ALA A 348 14.86 12.78 0.13
C ALA A 348 14.99 12.05 -1.21
N GLU A 349 16.18 12.04 -1.81
CA GLU A 349 16.44 11.31 -3.05
C GLU A 349 16.28 9.80 -2.91
N ILE A 350 16.75 9.21 -1.81
CA ILE A 350 16.64 7.76 -1.56
C ILE A 350 15.18 7.37 -1.32
N LEU A 351 14.46 8.15 -0.52
CA LEU A 351 13.04 7.93 -0.24
C LEU A 351 12.22 7.96 -1.52
N HIS A 352 12.45 8.95 -2.38
CA HIS A 352 11.79 9.04 -3.68
C HIS A 352 12.09 7.81 -4.57
N ARG A 353 13.34 7.33 -4.59
CA ARG A 353 13.67 6.10 -5.32
C ARG A 353 12.96 4.88 -4.75
N LEU A 354 12.92 4.74 -3.43
CA LEU A 354 12.28 3.59 -2.78
C LEU A 354 10.77 3.57 -3.00
N SER A 355 10.09 4.72 -2.99
CA SER A 355 8.65 4.80 -3.27
C SER A 355 8.30 4.46 -4.72
N LEU A 356 9.22 4.68 -5.68
CA LEU A 356 9.02 4.27 -7.07
C LEU A 356 9.17 2.76 -7.29
N GLU A 357 9.90 2.07 -6.39
CA GLU A 357 10.11 0.62 -6.48
C GLU A 357 9.05 -0.19 -5.73
N ASP A 358 8.54 0.35 -4.62
CA ASP A 358 7.58 -0.33 -3.76
C ASP A 358 6.25 0.43 -3.74
N PRO A 359 5.21 -0.05 -4.45
CA PRO A 359 3.93 0.63 -4.50
C PRO A 359 3.19 0.60 -3.16
N GLY A 360 3.65 -0.19 -2.19
CA GLY A 360 3.12 -0.20 -0.83
C GLY A 360 3.85 0.76 0.14
N LEU A 361 4.79 1.57 -0.35
CA LEU A 361 5.55 2.55 0.43
C LEU A 361 5.16 3.99 0.03
N HIS A 362 4.64 4.74 1.00
CA HIS A 362 4.33 6.16 0.81
C HIS A 362 5.26 7.04 1.65
N VAL A 363 5.57 8.23 1.13
CA VAL A 363 6.41 9.22 1.81
C VAL A 363 5.63 10.53 1.86
N GLU A 364 5.49 11.08 3.06
CA GLU A 364 4.80 12.35 3.29
C GLU A 364 5.71 13.28 4.10
N ASN A 365 5.56 14.59 3.88
CA ASN A 365 6.16 15.61 4.72
C ASN A 365 5.04 16.24 5.53
N ASP A 366 5.07 16.07 6.85
CA ASP A 366 4.04 16.65 7.72
C ASP A 366 4.25 18.18 7.80
N PRO A 367 3.28 19.00 7.37
CA PRO A 367 3.43 20.46 7.33
C PRO A 367 3.45 21.09 8.73
N THR A 368 3.01 20.37 9.75
CA THR A 368 2.93 20.82 11.14
C THR A 368 4.18 20.44 11.92
N THR A 369 4.54 19.16 11.91
CA THR A 369 5.65 18.65 12.70
C THR A 369 6.98 18.83 11.96
N HIS A 370 6.91 19.13 10.65
CA HIS A 370 8.06 19.21 9.75
C HIS A 370 8.87 17.91 9.69
N GLU A 371 8.22 16.79 10.03
CA GLU A 371 8.80 15.45 9.96
C GLU A 371 8.59 14.85 8.57
N ILE A 372 9.58 14.10 8.11
CA ILE A 372 9.43 13.20 6.96
C ILE A 372 8.88 11.89 7.51
N VAL A 373 7.67 11.51 7.11
CA VAL A 373 7.03 10.27 7.55
C VAL A 373 6.98 9.29 6.38
N ILE A 374 7.47 8.08 6.63
CA ILE A 374 7.29 6.95 5.71
C ILE A 374 6.16 6.06 6.21
N ARG A 375 5.28 5.64 5.31
CA ARG A 375 4.17 4.74 5.60
C ARG A 375 4.31 3.44 4.82
N GLY A 376 4.13 2.32 5.50
CA GLY A 376 4.18 0.97 4.94
C GLY A 376 3.02 0.08 5.40
N GLN A 377 3.03 -1.16 4.92
CA GLN A 377 2.02 -2.19 5.24
C GLN A 377 2.13 -2.72 6.69
N GLY A 378 3.27 -2.50 7.33
CA GLY A 378 3.54 -2.94 8.69
C GLY A 378 4.99 -2.69 9.12
N GLU A 379 5.28 -3.08 10.35
CA GLU A 379 6.59 -2.88 10.98
C GLU A 379 7.71 -3.64 10.26
N LEU A 380 7.47 -4.89 9.84
CA LEU A 380 8.48 -5.68 9.13
C LEU A 380 8.81 -5.05 7.77
N HIS A 381 7.80 -4.51 7.09
CA HIS A 381 8.00 -3.79 5.84
C HIS A 381 8.91 -2.58 6.05
N LEU A 382 8.54 -1.65 6.94
CA LEU A 382 9.36 -0.44 7.16
C LEU A 382 10.74 -0.77 7.74
N GLY A 383 10.86 -1.79 8.60
CA GLY A 383 12.15 -2.27 9.09
C GLY A 383 13.11 -2.69 7.96
N ARG A 384 12.59 -3.38 6.92
CA ARG A 384 13.39 -3.73 5.73
C ARG A 384 13.76 -2.52 4.89
N ILE A 385 12.89 -1.51 4.80
CA ILE A 385 13.19 -0.24 4.13
C ILE A 385 14.36 0.47 4.81
N LEU A 386 14.34 0.59 6.15
CA LEU A 386 15.43 1.18 6.92
C LEU A 386 16.75 0.39 6.79
N GLU A 387 16.69 -0.94 6.87
CA GLU A 387 17.87 -1.81 6.66
C GLU A 387 18.47 -1.59 5.27
N ARG A 388 17.63 -1.47 4.25
CA ARG A 388 18.07 -1.23 2.87
C ARG A 388 18.74 0.14 2.71
N MET A 389 18.27 1.19 3.39
CA MET A 389 18.93 2.50 3.41
C MET A 389 20.37 2.40 3.94
N SER A 390 20.57 1.71 5.05
CA SER A 390 21.91 1.50 5.61
C SER A 390 22.77 0.59 4.72
N ALA A 391 22.24 -0.56 4.29
CA ALA A 391 23.02 -1.57 3.57
C ALA A 391 23.43 -1.12 2.16
N LEU A 392 22.48 -0.57 1.38
CA LEU A 392 22.67 -0.23 -0.03
C LEU A 392 23.17 1.21 -0.21
N TYR A 393 22.55 2.17 0.47
CA TYR A 393 22.81 3.60 0.26
C TYR A 393 23.79 4.21 1.27
N LYS A 394 24.22 3.41 2.27
CA LYS A 394 25.11 3.84 3.35
C LYS A 394 24.57 5.09 4.06
N LEU A 395 23.26 5.15 4.24
CA LEU A 395 22.59 6.24 4.96
C LEU A 395 22.06 5.70 6.28
N GLU A 396 22.53 6.29 7.37
CA GLU A 396 22.08 5.99 8.72
C GLU A 396 20.98 6.96 9.14
N VAL A 397 19.82 6.42 9.48
CA VAL A 397 18.65 7.19 9.89
C VAL A 397 18.21 6.79 11.30
N ASP A 398 17.70 7.75 12.06
CA ASP A 398 16.89 7.50 13.24
C ASP A 398 15.43 7.45 12.83
N SER A 399 14.64 6.60 13.49
CA SER A 399 13.20 6.53 13.28
C SER A 399 12.45 6.52 14.61
N HIS A 400 11.25 7.10 14.63
CA HIS A 400 10.31 7.03 15.75
C HIS A 400 8.86 7.05 15.25
N PRO A 401 7.87 6.70 16.09
CA PRO A 401 6.47 6.90 15.74
C PRO A 401 6.20 8.37 15.37
N PRO A 402 5.42 8.65 14.30
CA PRO A 402 5.12 10.02 13.88
C PRO A 402 4.54 10.85 15.01
N THR A 403 4.99 12.09 15.13
CA THR A 403 4.51 13.00 16.17
C THR A 403 3.03 13.33 15.92
N ILE A 404 2.20 13.22 16.96
CA ILE A 404 0.78 13.59 16.85
C ILE A 404 0.66 15.12 16.69
N PRO A 405 -0.01 15.62 15.63
CA PRO A 405 -0.07 17.05 15.35
C PRO A 405 -1.11 17.74 16.24
N TYR A 406 -0.91 17.80 17.56
CA TYR A 406 -1.77 18.55 18.48
C TYR A 406 -1.86 20.04 18.08
N ARG A 407 -2.88 20.73 18.61
CA ARG A 407 -3.08 22.18 18.45
C ARG A 407 -3.39 22.84 19.78
N GLU A 408 -3.29 24.15 19.83
CA GLU A 408 -3.73 24.95 20.96
C GLU A 408 -4.85 25.91 20.56
N THR A 409 -5.69 26.27 21.51
CA THR A 409 -6.74 27.28 21.31
C THR A 409 -7.17 27.84 22.66
N ILE A 410 -8.08 28.82 22.65
CA ILE A 410 -8.69 29.39 23.86
C ILE A 410 -10.16 29.03 23.94
N THR A 411 -10.74 29.08 25.15
CA THR A 411 -12.17 28.74 25.35
C THR A 411 -13.05 29.95 25.64
N HIS A 412 -12.47 31.06 26.10
CA HIS A 412 -13.19 32.28 26.44
C HIS A 412 -12.37 33.51 26.04
N GLY A 413 -13.01 34.67 25.94
CA GLY A 413 -12.30 35.91 25.68
C GLY A 413 -11.56 36.43 26.91
N ALA A 414 -10.40 37.05 26.71
CA ALA A 414 -9.63 37.70 27.76
C ALA A 414 -8.84 38.89 27.21
N GLU A 415 -8.30 39.71 28.11
CA GLU A 415 -7.42 40.82 27.77
C GLU A 415 -6.04 40.58 28.37
N GLY A 416 -5.00 41.01 27.65
CA GLY A 416 -3.63 40.93 28.10
C GLY A 416 -2.88 42.19 27.72
N HIS A 417 -1.89 42.54 28.52
CA HIS A 417 -1.06 43.71 28.27
C HIS A 417 0.39 43.43 28.60
N HIS A 418 1.29 44.09 27.89
CA HIS A 418 2.69 44.07 28.24
C HIS A 418 3.36 45.39 27.89
N ARG A 419 4.19 45.87 28.81
CA ARG A 419 5.05 47.04 28.64
C ARG A 419 6.50 46.59 28.55
N HIS A 420 7.04 46.61 27.35
CA HIS A 420 8.46 46.37 27.10
C HIS A 420 9.26 47.67 27.28
N LYS A 421 10.24 47.65 28.19
CA LYS A 421 11.16 48.77 28.41
C LYS A 421 12.58 48.23 28.63
N LYS A 422 13.50 48.48 27.69
CA LYS A 422 14.92 48.13 27.83
C LYS A 422 15.78 49.40 27.79
N GLN A 423 16.46 49.66 28.91
CA GLN A 423 17.42 50.76 29.10
C GLN A 423 18.79 50.16 29.46
N SER A 424 19.39 49.40 28.55
CA SER A 424 20.82 49.01 28.63
C SER A 424 21.61 49.86 27.64
N GLY A 425 22.88 50.17 27.92
CA GLY A 425 23.71 51.27 27.37
C GLY A 425 23.85 51.50 25.85
N GLY A 426 23.03 50.88 25.01
CA GLY A 426 22.77 51.25 23.62
C GLY A 426 21.43 51.98 23.44
N ALA A 427 20.88 51.94 22.22
CA ALA A 427 19.67 52.70 21.88
C ALA A 427 18.41 52.07 22.51
N GLY A 428 17.66 52.87 23.28
CA GLY A 428 16.52 52.43 24.07
C GLY A 428 15.42 51.73 23.28
N GLN A 429 14.62 50.94 23.98
CA GLN A 429 13.43 50.26 23.45
C GLN A 429 12.24 50.51 24.39
N PHE A 430 11.13 50.95 23.83
CA PHE A 430 9.87 51.14 24.54
C PHE A 430 8.69 50.77 23.65
N GLY A 431 7.78 49.96 24.17
CA GLY A 431 6.48 49.68 23.57
C GLY A 431 5.53 49.10 24.60
N GLU A 432 4.30 49.60 24.64
CA GLU A 432 3.23 49.04 25.46
C GLU A 432 2.05 48.67 24.56
N VAL A 433 1.54 47.44 24.70
CA VAL A 433 0.47 46.90 23.86
C VAL A 433 -0.61 46.28 24.75
N PHE A 434 -1.86 46.61 24.45
CA PHE A 434 -3.05 45.97 25.03
C PHE A 434 -3.77 45.18 23.94
N LEU A 435 -3.98 43.89 24.19
CA LEU A 435 -4.65 42.95 23.29
C LEU A 435 -5.89 42.39 23.96
N ARG A 436 -6.92 42.16 23.16
CA ARG A 436 -8.07 41.32 23.50
C ARG A 436 -8.04 40.09 22.62
N VAL A 437 -8.26 38.92 23.20
CA VAL A 437 -8.36 37.65 22.48
C VAL A 437 -9.77 37.09 22.60
N GLN A 438 -10.27 36.45 21.55
CA GLN A 438 -11.55 35.75 21.53
C GLN A 438 -11.46 34.44 20.75
N PRO A 439 -12.12 33.35 21.19
CA PRO A 439 -12.17 32.11 20.43
C PRO A 439 -12.99 32.31 19.14
N LEU A 440 -12.52 31.70 18.06
CA LEU A 440 -13.29 31.56 16.82
C LEU A 440 -13.93 30.16 16.74
N ALA A 441 -14.84 29.98 15.78
CA ALA A 441 -15.32 28.65 15.46
C ALA A 441 -14.18 27.78 14.92
N ARG A 442 -14.29 26.46 15.13
CA ARG A 442 -13.29 25.48 14.68
C ARG A 442 -13.09 25.59 13.16
N GLY A 443 -11.83 25.69 12.74
CA GLY A 443 -11.46 25.79 11.33
C GLY A 443 -11.46 27.22 10.77
N GLU A 444 -11.83 28.25 11.55
CA GLU A 444 -11.72 29.64 11.12
C GLU A 444 -10.28 30.17 11.16
N GLY A 445 -9.36 29.47 11.83
CA GLY A 445 -7.94 29.82 11.84
C GLY A 445 -7.63 31.06 12.68
N PHE A 446 -6.98 32.07 12.09
CA PHE A 446 -6.50 33.25 12.81
C PHE A 446 -7.02 34.55 12.19
N ARG A 447 -7.51 35.47 13.04
CA ARG A 447 -7.92 36.81 12.63
C ARG A 447 -7.24 37.88 13.48
N PHE A 448 -6.66 38.88 12.84
CA PHE A 448 -6.08 40.05 13.52
C PHE A 448 -6.91 41.31 13.22
N LYS A 449 -7.25 42.08 14.26
CA LYS A 449 -8.01 43.34 14.15
C LYS A 449 -7.26 44.47 14.83
N ASP A 450 -7.30 45.65 14.20
CA ASP A 450 -6.80 46.90 14.77
C ASP A 450 -7.97 47.82 15.13
N GLU A 451 -8.11 48.11 16.43
CA GLU A 451 -9.08 49.05 16.98
C GLU A 451 -8.40 50.23 17.72
N VAL A 452 -7.10 50.45 17.50
CA VAL A 452 -6.34 51.51 18.16
C VAL A 452 -6.86 52.89 17.76
N LYS A 453 -7.20 53.73 18.74
CA LYS A 453 -7.70 55.10 18.53
C LYS A 453 -6.67 56.14 18.98
N GLY A 454 -6.71 57.32 18.36
CA GLY A 454 -5.93 58.48 18.81
C GLY A 454 -4.42 58.37 18.63
N GLY A 455 -3.91 57.40 17.86
CA GLY A 455 -2.48 57.22 17.60
C GLY A 455 -1.67 56.71 18.79
N ALA A 456 -2.31 56.05 19.77
CA ALA A 456 -1.67 55.48 20.96
C ALA A 456 -0.53 54.51 20.60
N ILE A 457 -0.73 53.75 19.52
CA ILE A 457 0.32 53.07 18.75
C ILE A 457 0.30 53.65 17.33
N PRO A 458 1.43 54.17 16.82
CA PRO A 458 1.54 54.55 15.41
C PRO A 458 1.25 53.37 14.47
N GLY A 459 0.43 53.57 13.44
CA GLY A 459 0.02 52.51 12.50
C GLY A 459 1.18 51.72 11.87
N VAL A 460 2.34 52.34 11.71
CA VAL A 460 3.58 51.70 11.22
C VAL A 460 4.08 50.55 12.12
N PHE A 461 3.69 50.53 13.39
CA PHE A 461 4.09 49.49 14.35
C PHE A 461 3.02 48.40 14.56
N ILE A 462 1.81 48.55 14.01
CA ILE A 462 0.76 47.53 14.10
C ILE A 462 1.19 46.20 13.46
N PRO A 463 1.82 46.17 12.26
CA PRO A 463 2.37 44.93 11.70
C PRO A 463 3.42 44.27 12.60
N ALA A 464 4.16 45.05 13.40
CA ALA A 464 5.14 44.53 14.36
C ALA A 464 4.46 43.83 15.54
N VAL A 465 3.34 44.39 16.03
CA VAL A 465 2.50 43.73 17.05
C VAL A 465 1.94 42.42 16.51
N GLU A 466 1.37 42.43 15.30
CA GLU A 466 0.84 41.22 14.65
C GLU A 466 1.93 40.16 14.46
N LYS A 467 3.14 40.58 14.03
CA LYS A 467 4.29 39.68 13.92
C LYS A 467 4.61 38.99 15.25
N GLY A 468 4.62 39.73 16.36
CA GLY A 468 4.83 39.16 17.70
C GLY A 468 3.73 38.16 18.10
N VAL A 469 2.48 38.41 17.71
CA VAL A 469 1.38 37.45 17.90
C VAL A 469 1.62 36.19 17.07
N ARG A 470 1.95 36.34 15.78
CA ARG A 470 2.18 35.22 14.86
C ARG A 470 3.36 34.33 15.25
N GLU A 471 4.40 34.90 15.87
CA GLU A 471 5.51 34.12 16.45
C GLU A 471 4.97 33.10 17.48
N VAL A 472 4.09 33.54 18.38
CA VAL A 472 3.47 32.67 19.40
C VAL A 472 2.46 31.70 18.78
N LEU A 473 1.71 32.10 17.75
CA LEU A 473 0.81 31.19 17.05
C LEU A 473 1.55 29.97 16.48
N GLY A 474 2.79 30.15 16.02
CA GLY A 474 3.63 29.07 15.51
C GLY A 474 4.30 28.26 16.61
N SER A 475 4.85 28.92 17.64
CA SER A 475 5.61 28.25 18.71
C SER A 475 4.76 27.61 19.80
N GLY A 476 3.45 27.91 19.84
CA GLY A 476 2.56 27.56 20.93
C GLY A 476 2.70 28.46 22.15
N ALA A 477 1.67 28.44 23.00
CA ALA A 477 1.55 29.25 24.21
C ALA A 477 1.60 28.42 25.50
N ILE A 478 1.07 27.19 25.50
CA ILE A 478 0.95 26.36 26.71
C ILE A 478 1.61 24.99 26.64
N ALA A 479 1.73 24.39 25.45
CA ALA A 479 2.24 23.04 25.24
C ALA A 479 3.21 22.94 24.05
N GLY A 480 3.45 24.04 23.35
CA GLY A 480 4.39 24.11 22.23
C GLY A 480 3.79 23.71 20.89
N PHE A 481 2.46 23.73 20.77
CA PHE A 481 1.76 23.39 19.54
C PHE A 481 1.14 24.62 18.87
N PRO A 482 0.97 24.62 17.54
CA PRO A 482 0.39 25.76 16.84
C PRO A 482 -0.98 26.15 17.39
N VAL A 483 -1.14 27.45 17.66
CA VAL A 483 -2.39 28.03 18.17
C VAL A 483 -3.32 28.35 17.00
N GLN A 484 -4.58 27.95 17.10
CA GLN A 484 -5.60 28.16 16.08
C GLN A 484 -6.96 28.59 16.67
N ASP A 485 -7.87 28.95 15.78
CA ASP A 485 -9.24 29.37 16.05
C ASP A 485 -9.28 30.54 17.05
N ILE A 486 -8.53 31.61 16.77
CA ILE A 486 -8.40 32.76 17.65
C ILE A 486 -8.44 34.08 16.88
N GLU A 487 -9.23 35.02 17.40
CA GLU A 487 -9.23 36.42 17.01
C GLU A 487 -8.43 37.24 18.02
N VAL A 488 -7.54 38.09 17.52
CA VAL A 488 -6.71 38.99 18.32
C VAL A 488 -6.95 40.42 17.89
N THR A 489 -7.42 41.24 18.82
CA THR A 489 -7.71 42.66 18.60
C THR A 489 -6.74 43.51 19.41
N VAL A 490 -5.94 44.32 18.73
CA VAL A 490 -5.16 45.38 19.39
C VAL A 490 -6.05 46.62 19.56
N PHE A 491 -6.25 47.06 20.80
CA PHE A 491 -7.22 48.13 21.09
C PHE A 491 -6.61 49.35 21.79
N ASP A 492 -5.44 49.21 22.41
CA ASP A 492 -4.74 50.32 23.06
C ASP A 492 -3.22 50.04 23.17
N GLY A 493 -2.44 51.06 23.53
CA GLY A 493 -1.00 50.94 23.75
C GLY A 493 -0.33 52.26 24.06
N LYS A 494 1.00 52.25 24.20
CA LYS A 494 1.80 53.46 24.31
C LYS A 494 3.09 53.33 23.53
N THR A 495 3.50 54.44 22.91
CA THR A 495 4.79 54.58 22.25
C THR A 495 5.62 55.68 22.92
N HIS A 496 6.94 55.61 22.78
CA HIS A 496 7.86 56.69 23.13
C HIS A 496 8.42 57.28 21.83
N PRO A 497 8.46 58.62 21.65
CA PRO A 497 8.87 59.22 20.38
C PRO A 497 10.28 58.84 19.91
N VAL A 498 11.19 58.52 20.84
CA VAL A 498 12.61 58.22 20.55
C VAL A 498 12.93 56.73 20.69
N ASP A 499 12.28 56.05 21.64
CA ASP A 499 12.58 54.65 21.97
C ASP A 499 11.57 53.66 21.36
N GLY A 500 10.52 54.16 20.69
CA GLY A 500 9.53 53.36 19.96
C GLY A 500 10.16 52.71 18.74
N LYS A 501 10.46 51.42 18.83
CA LYS A 501 11.09 50.62 17.77
C LYS A 501 10.25 49.40 17.46
N GLU A 502 10.33 48.93 16.21
CA GLU A 502 9.62 47.73 15.75
C GLU A 502 9.82 46.53 16.68
N ILE A 503 11.08 46.22 17.04
CA ILE A 503 11.43 45.12 17.94
C ILE A 503 10.74 45.23 19.31
N ALA A 504 10.53 46.45 19.83
CA ALA A 504 9.86 46.66 21.10
C ALA A 504 8.37 46.27 21.02
N PHE A 505 7.72 46.56 19.89
CA PHE A 505 6.33 46.20 19.63
C PHE A 505 6.14 44.73 19.28
N VAL A 506 7.12 44.08 18.64
CA VAL A 506 7.14 42.61 18.48
C VAL A 506 7.18 41.93 19.86
N THR A 507 8.12 42.30 20.72
CA THR A 507 8.25 41.72 22.06
C THR A 507 7.03 42.04 22.94
N ALA A 508 6.52 43.28 22.89
CA ALA A 508 5.33 43.67 23.63
C ALA A 508 4.08 42.91 23.14
N GLY A 509 3.89 42.78 21.82
CA GLY A 509 2.79 42.00 21.23
C GLY A 509 2.82 40.53 21.65
N ARG A 510 3.98 39.87 21.53
CA ARG A 510 4.18 38.48 21.97
C ARG A 510 3.82 38.28 23.44
N LYS A 511 4.35 39.12 24.34
CA LYS A 511 4.11 38.99 25.79
C LYS A 511 2.69 39.38 26.20
N ALA A 512 2.11 40.39 25.56
CA ALA A 512 0.70 40.76 25.78
C ALA A 512 -0.24 39.64 25.34
N PHE A 513 0.07 38.97 24.22
CA PHE A 513 -0.71 37.85 23.73
C PHE A 513 -0.61 36.63 24.66
N LEU A 514 0.59 36.25 25.11
CA LEU A 514 0.77 35.18 26.10
C LEU A 514 0.01 35.46 27.40
N ALA A 515 0.01 36.71 27.87
CA ALA A 515 -0.77 37.12 29.04
C ALA A 515 -2.28 36.94 28.80
N ALA A 516 -2.78 37.41 27.65
CA ALA A 516 -4.19 37.26 27.29
C ALA A 516 -4.59 35.78 27.17
N VAL A 517 -3.78 34.96 26.50
CA VAL A 517 -4.02 33.52 26.31
C VAL A 517 -4.07 32.79 27.65
N LYS A 518 -3.18 33.13 28.60
CA LYS A 518 -3.16 32.51 29.94
C LYS A 518 -4.48 32.72 30.69
N ASP A 519 -5.07 33.90 30.57
CA ASP A 519 -6.33 34.25 31.24
C ASP A 519 -7.56 33.77 30.45
N ALA A 520 -7.40 33.43 29.16
CA ALA A 520 -8.44 32.96 28.24
C ALA A 520 -8.79 31.46 28.38
N ARG A 521 -8.28 30.78 29.42
CA ARG A 521 -8.43 29.33 29.67
C ARG A 521 -8.05 28.51 28.42
N PRO A 522 -6.74 28.48 28.09
CA PRO A 522 -6.24 27.81 26.91
C PRO A 522 -6.34 26.29 27.07
N VAL A 523 -6.57 25.60 25.97
CA VAL A 523 -6.70 24.13 25.92
C VAL A 523 -5.89 23.56 24.76
N VAL A 524 -5.41 22.33 24.93
CA VAL A 524 -4.82 21.55 23.85
C VAL A 524 -5.93 20.80 23.12
N LEU A 525 -5.87 20.82 21.79
CA LEU A 525 -6.74 20.05 20.91
C LEU A 525 -5.99 18.85 20.36
N GLU A 526 -6.66 17.70 20.31
CA GLU A 526 -6.16 16.51 19.64
C GLU A 526 -6.90 16.24 18.32
N PRO A 527 -6.22 15.65 17.33
CA PRO A 527 -6.86 15.28 16.07
C PRO A 527 -7.72 14.03 16.21
N LEU A 528 -8.98 14.13 15.79
CA LEU A 528 -9.87 13.00 15.56
C LEU A 528 -9.76 12.53 14.12
N VAL A 529 -9.74 11.21 13.94
CA VAL A 529 -9.76 10.57 12.63
C VAL A 529 -11.01 9.72 12.46
N ASP A 530 -11.55 9.76 11.25
CA ASP A 530 -12.55 8.80 10.79
C ASP A 530 -11.82 7.56 10.28
N LEU A 531 -12.27 6.38 10.73
CA LEU A 531 -11.73 5.07 10.43
C LEU A 531 -12.74 4.28 9.61
N GLU A 532 -12.30 3.71 8.50
CA GLU A 532 -13.05 2.69 7.78
C GLU A 532 -12.31 1.37 7.90
N ILE A 533 -12.89 0.43 8.65
CA ILE A 533 -12.25 -0.81 9.04
C ILE A 533 -13.02 -1.96 8.40
N THR A 534 -12.35 -2.88 7.72
CA THR A 534 -12.95 -4.09 7.16
C THR A 534 -12.37 -5.31 7.87
N VAL A 535 -13.24 -6.16 8.43
CA VAL A 535 -12.85 -7.32 9.25
C VAL A 535 -13.75 -8.52 8.96
N PRO A 536 -13.30 -9.74 9.28
CA PRO A 536 -14.16 -10.91 9.20
C PRO A 536 -15.32 -10.85 10.21
N ASP A 537 -16.46 -11.46 9.88
CA ASP A 537 -17.66 -11.47 10.72
C ASP A 537 -17.39 -11.95 12.15
N TYR A 538 -16.56 -12.98 12.32
CA TYR A 538 -16.22 -13.54 13.63
C TYR A 538 -15.42 -12.57 14.52
N ALA A 539 -14.69 -11.62 13.92
CA ALA A 539 -13.78 -10.72 14.63
C ALA A 539 -14.46 -9.40 15.05
N TYR A 540 -15.69 -9.15 14.60
CA TYR A 540 -16.40 -7.89 14.82
C TYR A 540 -16.49 -7.48 16.29
N GLY A 541 -16.83 -8.41 17.18
CA GLY A 541 -17.00 -8.13 18.61
C GLY A 541 -15.70 -7.66 19.26
N ASP A 542 -14.61 -8.38 19.01
CA ASP A 542 -13.29 -8.05 19.57
C ASP A 542 -12.73 -6.74 19.01
N VAL A 543 -12.91 -6.49 17.71
CA VAL A 543 -12.45 -5.24 17.08
C VAL A 543 -13.27 -4.04 17.57
N SER A 544 -14.59 -4.19 17.73
CA SER A 544 -15.45 -3.14 18.29
C SER A 544 -15.08 -2.82 19.74
N GLY A 545 -14.73 -3.85 20.53
CA GLY A 545 -14.19 -3.68 21.88
C GLY A 545 -12.85 -2.95 21.89
N GLU A 546 -11.96 -3.26 20.95
CA GLU A 546 -10.66 -2.60 20.80
C GLU A 546 -10.78 -1.12 20.39
N ILE A 547 -11.75 -0.76 19.54
CA ILE A 547 -12.03 0.64 19.20
C ILE A 547 -12.51 1.39 20.45
N SER A 548 -13.43 0.78 21.20
CA SER A 548 -14.03 1.38 22.40
C SER A 548 -12.99 1.59 23.52
N SER A 549 -12.04 0.68 23.70
CA SER A 549 -10.96 0.81 24.69
C SER A 549 -10.00 1.96 24.37
N ARG A 550 -9.96 2.39 23.12
CA ARG A 550 -9.11 3.48 22.58
C ARG A 550 -9.85 4.81 22.45
N ARG A 551 -10.89 5.02 23.27
CA ARG A 551 -11.79 6.19 23.20
C ARG A 551 -12.47 6.37 21.83
N GLY A 552 -12.45 5.34 21.00
CA GLY A 552 -13.11 5.34 19.71
C GLY A 552 -14.60 5.07 19.85
N GLN A 553 -15.37 5.54 18.89
CA GLN A 553 -16.81 5.35 18.82
C GLN A 553 -17.16 4.77 17.45
N VAL A 554 -17.84 3.63 17.44
CA VAL A 554 -18.39 3.05 16.19
C VAL A 554 -19.57 3.91 15.76
N THR A 555 -19.49 4.48 14.56
CA THR A 555 -20.53 5.35 13.99
C THR A 555 -21.50 4.57 13.13
N ASN A 556 -21.01 3.59 12.38
CA ASN A 556 -21.82 2.76 11.50
C ASN A 556 -21.22 1.35 11.36
N THR A 557 -22.07 0.37 11.11
CA THR A 557 -21.67 -1.01 10.79
C THR A 557 -22.45 -1.43 9.55
N GLY A 558 -21.73 -1.94 8.55
CA GLY A 558 -22.31 -2.41 7.29
C GLY A 558 -21.70 -3.73 6.84
N ASN A 559 -22.32 -4.33 5.84
CA ASN A 559 -21.74 -5.50 5.18
C ASN A 559 -20.77 -5.00 4.11
N ALA A 560 -19.55 -5.54 4.08
CA ALA A 560 -18.59 -5.24 3.02
C ALA A 560 -18.77 -6.21 1.85
N ARG A 561 -18.22 -7.42 1.99
CA ARG A 561 -18.34 -8.55 1.06
C ARG A 561 -18.70 -9.81 1.84
N ALA A 562 -19.00 -10.92 1.16
CA ALA A 562 -19.38 -12.17 1.84
C ALA A 562 -18.36 -12.55 2.94
N GLY A 563 -18.85 -12.67 4.19
CA GLY A 563 -18.06 -13.01 5.37
C GLY A 563 -17.20 -11.88 5.95
N MET A 564 -17.37 -10.63 5.48
CA MET A 564 -16.67 -9.44 5.97
C MET A 564 -17.64 -8.32 6.36
N ILE A 565 -17.33 -7.67 7.48
CA ILE A 565 -18.04 -6.50 8.03
C ILE A 565 -17.20 -5.25 7.80
N ALA A 566 -17.85 -4.18 7.36
CA ALA A 566 -17.32 -2.82 7.38
C ALA A 566 -17.76 -2.12 8.68
N ILE A 567 -16.80 -1.52 9.37
CA ILE A 567 -16.99 -0.76 10.61
C ILE A 567 -16.48 0.66 10.34
N ASN A 568 -17.37 1.64 10.40
CA ASN A 568 -16.97 3.04 10.46
C ASN A 568 -16.87 3.45 11.92
N ALA A 569 -15.76 4.07 12.29
CA ALA A 569 -15.54 4.56 13.64
C ALA A 569 -14.84 5.91 13.63
N ARG A 570 -14.92 6.63 14.74
CA ARG A 570 -14.14 7.85 14.99
C ARG A 570 -13.29 7.65 16.23
N ALA A 571 -12.00 7.97 16.15
CA ALA A 571 -11.11 7.84 17.29
C ALA A 571 -10.03 8.94 17.28
N PRO A 572 -9.46 9.28 18.45
CA PRO A 572 -8.29 10.14 18.52
C PRO A 572 -7.07 9.47 17.90
N LEU A 573 -6.34 10.19 17.04
CA LEU A 573 -5.14 9.64 16.37
C LEU A 573 -4.08 9.15 17.37
N SER A 574 -3.99 9.82 18.52
CA SER A 574 -3.09 9.51 19.62
C SER A 574 -3.25 8.09 20.18
N GLU A 575 -4.44 7.49 20.02
CA GLU A 575 -4.79 6.17 20.55
C GLU A 575 -4.54 5.04 19.53
N LEU A 576 -4.12 5.37 18.30
CA LEU A 576 -4.05 4.44 17.17
C LEU A 576 -2.63 3.94 16.84
N SER A 577 -1.61 4.35 17.59
CA SER A 577 -0.20 4.00 17.35
C SER A 577 0.04 2.50 17.13
N ASP A 578 -0.57 1.65 17.96
CA ASP A 578 -0.44 0.19 17.91
C ASP A 578 -1.68 -0.52 17.33
N PHE A 579 -2.66 0.24 16.81
CA PHE A 579 -3.94 -0.32 16.39
C PHE A 579 -3.78 -1.33 15.24
N GLN A 580 -2.91 -1.05 14.26
CA GLN A 580 -2.64 -1.97 13.15
C GLN A 580 -2.15 -3.35 13.62
N ASN A 581 -1.24 -3.38 14.60
CA ASN A 581 -0.70 -4.64 15.13
C ASN A 581 -1.77 -5.44 15.88
N ARG A 582 -2.61 -4.74 16.64
CA ARG A 582 -3.71 -5.36 17.38
C ARG A 582 -4.82 -5.86 16.45
N LEU A 583 -5.18 -5.09 15.43
CA LEU A 583 -6.14 -5.48 14.40
C LEU A 583 -5.65 -6.74 13.67
N LYS A 584 -4.37 -6.79 13.28
CA LYS A 584 -3.76 -7.99 12.70
C LYS A 584 -3.87 -9.18 13.66
N SER A 585 -3.56 -9.00 14.95
CA SER A 585 -3.66 -10.10 15.93
C SER A 585 -5.08 -10.63 16.11
N ILE A 586 -6.08 -9.76 16.18
CA ILE A 586 -7.49 -10.16 16.41
C ILE A 586 -8.06 -10.87 15.18
N THR A 587 -7.73 -10.37 13.99
CA THR A 587 -8.31 -10.85 12.71
C THR A 587 -7.45 -11.92 12.03
N GLY A 588 -6.40 -12.41 12.71
CA GLY A 588 -5.34 -13.22 12.10
C GLY A 588 -4.58 -12.51 10.96
N GLY A 589 -4.81 -11.22 10.76
CA GLY A 589 -4.24 -10.43 9.67
C GLY A 589 -5.20 -10.19 8.52
N GLN A 590 -6.46 -10.68 8.57
CA GLN A 590 -7.48 -10.44 7.54
C GLN A 590 -8.04 -9.01 7.57
N GLY A 591 -7.98 -8.35 8.73
CA GLY A 591 -8.45 -6.99 8.90
C GLY A 591 -7.61 -5.95 8.16
N SER A 592 -8.26 -4.90 7.70
CA SER A 592 -7.63 -3.72 7.12
C SER A 592 -8.37 -2.47 7.57
N TYR A 593 -7.70 -1.33 7.60
CA TYR A 593 -8.37 -0.06 7.81
C TYR A 593 -7.73 1.07 7.00
N THR A 594 -8.52 2.11 6.77
CA THR A 594 -8.06 3.43 6.33
C THR A 594 -8.39 4.45 7.40
N LEU A 595 -7.68 5.58 7.39
CA LEU A 595 -7.94 6.69 8.30
C LEU A 595 -7.88 8.02 7.54
N THR A 596 -8.75 8.95 7.93
CA THR A 596 -8.78 10.31 7.39
C THR A 596 -8.95 11.31 8.54
N LEU A 597 -8.19 12.41 8.52
CA LEU A 597 -8.37 13.48 9.50
C LEU A 597 -9.78 14.07 9.38
N SER A 598 -10.51 14.11 10.49
CA SER A 598 -11.88 14.61 10.55
C SER A 598 -11.89 16.04 11.12
N GLU A 599 -11.55 16.18 12.40
CA GLU A 599 -11.62 17.45 13.12
C GLU A 599 -10.66 17.47 14.32
N TYR A 600 -10.65 18.59 15.05
CA TYR A 600 -9.88 18.76 16.29
C TYR A 600 -10.81 19.00 17.46
N GLU A 601 -10.64 18.23 18.54
CA GLU A 601 -11.42 18.37 19.77
C GLU A 601 -10.52 18.62 20.99
N PRO A 602 -11.04 19.21 22.08
CA PRO A 602 -10.28 19.35 23.32
C PRO A 602 -9.80 18.00 23.84
N ALA A 603 -8.49 17.84 24.01
CA ALA A 603 -7.89 16.64 24.59
C ALA A 603 -8.38 16.41 26.04
N PRO A 604 -8.40 15.16 26.53
CA PRO A 604 -8.71 14.86 27.92
C PRO A 604 -7.78 15.60 28.90
N PRO A 605 -8.26 16.01 30.10
CA PRO A 605 -7.45 16.77 31.06
C PRO A 605 -6.10 16.13 31.38
N THR A 606 -6.04 14.80 31.50
CA THR A 606 -4.80 14.05 31.75
C THR A 606 -3.77 14.25 30.63
N VAL A 607 -4.21 14.18 29.37
CA VAL A 607 -3.36 14.39 28.18
C VAL A 607 -2.89 15.84 28.14
N GLN A 608 -3.78 16.81 28.37
CA GLN A 608 -3.40 18.22 28.42
C GLN A 608 -2.33 18.49 29.48
N HIS A 609 -2.53 17.98 30.70
CA HIS A 609 -1.55 18.15 31.79
C HIS A 609 -0.19 17.53 31.45
N GLN A 610 -0.17 16.35 30.84
CA GLN A 610 1.07 15.69 30.44
C GLN A 610 1.83 16.49 29.38
N LEU A 611 1.13 16.97 28.34
CA LEU A 611 1.73 17.75 27.26
C LEU A 611 2.26 19.10 27.76
N MET A 612 1.49 19.80 28.58
CA MET A 612 1.92 21.07 29.20
C MET A 612 3.12 20.89 30.12
N ALA A 613 3.20 19.78 30.87
CA ALA A 613 4.35 19.50 31.74
C ALA A 613 5.63 19.15 30.97
N ALA A 614 5.49 18.55 29.78
CA ALA A 614 6.61 18.25 28.89
C ALA A 614 7.14 19.50 28.17
N PHE A 615 6.30 20.53 28.02
CA PHE A 615 6.67 21.78 27.37
C PHE A 615 7.65 22.59 28.22
N LYS A 616 8.80 22.91 27.62
CA LYS A 616 9.76 23.86 28.17
C LYS A 616 9.72 25.11 27.29
N PRO A 617 9.13 26.22 27.76
CA PRO A 617 9.17 27.47 27.03
C PRO A 617 10.63 27.82 26.73
N GLN A 618 10.94 28.24 25.50
CA GLN A 618 12.22 28.91 25.27
C GLN A 618 12.23 30.20 26.11
N GLU A 619 13.05 30.24 27.16
CA GLU A 619 13.35 31.48 27.86
C GLU A 619 14.14 32.38 26.89
N ASP A 620 13.55 33.49 26.47
CA ASP A 620 14.25 34.52 25.71
C ASP A 620 15.31 35.22 26.60
N GLU A 621 16.57 35.24 26.14
CA GLU A 621 17.63 36.20 26.57
C GLU A 621 17.29 37.67 26.25
#